data_AF-A0A9J6GIZ9-F1
#
_entry.id   AF-A0A9J6GIZ9-F1
#
_cell.length_a   1.000
_cell.length_b   1.000
_cell.length_c   1.000
_cell.angle_alpha   90.00
_cell.angle_beta   90.00
_cell.angle_gamma   90.00
#
_symmetry.space_group_name_H-M   'P 1'
#
loop_
_entity.id
_entity.type
_entity.pdbx_description
1 polymer ?
#
loop_
_entity_poly.entity_id
_entity_poly.type
_entity_poly.pdbx_seq_one_letter_code
_entity_poly.pdbx_strand_id
1 'polypeptide(L)'
;MGQGKGAIDHYVTPVKAGRVIFEVGGYLEFEEIRPLLQEVCYKMPVDAIPVSKEVLEQIKREEDELVSKNINPFTIERVIDYKMHDSAKWISKYDRKYYTKYV
;
A
#
# COMPACT_ATOMS: atom_id res chain seq x y z
N MET A 1 -12.94 -11.82 30.52
CA MET A 1 -14.29 -12.28 30.16
C MET A 1 -15.32 -11.51 30.99
N GLY A 2 -16.29 -10.86 30.32
CA GLY A 2 -17.61 -10.41 30.78
C GLY A 2 -17.77 -9.51 32.03
N GLN A 3 -17.75 -8.17 31.86
CA GLN A 3 -18.35 -7.18 32.80
C GLN A 3 -18.72 -5.83 32.14
N GLY A 4 -18.96 -5.79 30.83
CA GLY A 4 -19.26 -4.56 30.07
C GLY A 4 -18.12 -4.10 29.16
N LYS A 5 -18.34 -3.04 28.37
CA LYS A 5 -17.28 -2.39 27.58
C LYS A 5 -16.37 -1.61 28.52
N GLY A 6 -15.06 -1.70 28.32
CA GLY A 6 -14.09 -0.90 29.07
C GLY A 6 -14.25 0.60 28.81
N ALA A 7 -13.72 1.42 29.70
CA ALA A 7 -13.61 2.86 29.49
C ALA A 7 -12.70 3.18 28.28
N ILE A 8 -12.83 4.39 27.74
CA ILE A 8 -11.98 4.86 26.63
C ILE A 8 -10.56 5.09 27.17
N ASP A 9 -9.57 4.49 26.51
CA ASP A 9 -8.16 4.61 26.88
C ASP A 9 -7.47 5.74 26.11
N HIS A 10 -7.45 5.65 24.77
CA HIS A 10 -6.90 6.67 23.88
C HIS A 10 -7.60 6.67 22.51
N TYR A 11 -7.31 7.70 21.72
CA TYR A 11 -7.77 7.82 20.34
C TYR A 11 -6.61 7.54 19.38
N VAL A 12 -6.94 6.90 18.26
CA VAL A 12 -5.99 6.59 17.19
C VAL A 12 -6.54 7.03 15.84
N THR A 13 -5.64 7.23 14.89
CA THR A 13 -6.00 7.57 13.51
C THR A 13 -5.69 6.38 12.60
N PRO A 14 -6.70 5.77 11.96
CA PRO A 14 -6.46 4.67 11.03
C PRO A 14 -5.82 5.20 9.73
N VAL A 15 -4.73 4.55 9.29
CA VAL A 15 -4.02 4.88 8.05
C VAL A 15 -4.10 3.68 7.11
N LYS A 16 -4.37 3.93 5.82
CA LYS A 16 -4.39 2.91 4.77
C LYS A 16 -3.13 3.01 3.90
N ALA A 17 -2.76 1.91 3.25
CA ALA A 17 -1.67 1.88 2.28
C ALA A 17 -1.86 2.93 1.17
N GLY A 18 -0.76 3.54 0.74
CA GLY A 18 -0.75 4.60 -0.29
C GLY A 18 -1.22 5.98 0.20
N ARG A 19 -1.44 6.17 1.51
CA ARG A 19 -1.81 7.48 2.07
C ARG A 19 -0.58 8.35 2.30
N VAL A 20 -0.64 9.60 1.86
CA VAL A 20 0.35 10.64 2.21
C VAL A 20 0.13 11.05 3.67
N ILE A 21 1.18 10.93 4.50
CA ILE A 21 1.14 11.24 5.93
C ILE A 21 1.63 12.68 6.17
N PHE A 22 2.76 13.03 5.59
CA PHE A 22 3.35 14.37 5.66
C PHE A 22 3.58 14.91 4.26
N GLU A 23 3.35 16.21 4.10
CA GLU A 23 3.67 16.96 2.89
C GLU A 23 4.62 18.09 3.28
N VAL A 24 5.71 18.22 2.54
CA VAL A 24 6.68 19.30 2.71
C VAL A 24 6.81 20.04 1.39
N GLY A 25 6.71 21.36 1.44
CA GLY A 25 6.87 22.24 0.28
C GLY A 25 7.70 23.47 0.65
N GLY A 26 8.39 24.04 -0.33
CA GLY A 26 9.26 25.20 -0.17
C GLY A 26 10.30 25.29 -1.29
N TYR A 27 11.24 26.22 -1.14
CA TYR A 27 12.42 26.33 -2.01
C TYR A 27 13.51 25.36 -1.53
N LEU A 28 13.32 24.07 -1.78
CA LEU A 28 14.26 23.02 -1.39
C LEU A 28 14.21 21.88 -2.41
N GLU A 29 15.34 21.23 -2.61
CA GLU A 29 15.43 20.05 -3.47
C GLU A 29 15.10 18.78 -2.70
N PHE A 30 14.53 17.79 -3.37
CA PHE A 30 14.12 16.53 -2.73
C PHE A 30 15.29 15.82 -2.05
N GLU A 31 16.49 15.87 -2.64
CA GLU A 31 17.67 15.20 -2.10
C GLU A 31 18.13 15.80 -0.76
N GLU A 32 17.84 17.08 -0.50
CA GLU A 32 18.19 17.72 0.77
C GLU A 32 17.34 17.20 1.94
N ILE A 33 16.05 16.93 1.67
CA ILE A 33 15.10 16.51 2.72
C ILE A 33 14.92 14.99 2.79
N ARG A 34 15.28 14.28 1.73
CA ARG A 34 15.13 12.82 1.64
C ARG A 34 15.73 12.07 2.82
N PRO A 35 16.96 12.36 3.32
CA PRO A 35 17.52 11.68 4.49
C PRO A 35 16.68 11.88 5.75
N LEU A 36 16.19 13.11 5.98
CA LEU A 36 15.35 13.44 7.13
C LEU A 36 14.01 12.69 7.07
N LEU A 37 13.35 12.69 5.92
CA LEU A 37 12.09 11.95 5.74
C LEU A 37 12.31 10.45 5.89
N GLN A 38 13.46 9.93 5.42
CA GLN A 38 13.80 8.53 5.56
C GLN A 38 13.97 8.13 7.03
N GLU A 39 14.57 8.97 7.87
CA GLU A 39 14.63 8.75 9.33
C GLU A 39 13.23 8.72 9.97
N VAL A 40 12.32 9.59 9.52
CA VAL A 40 10.93 9.59 9.98
C VAL A 40 10.23 8.29 9.57
N CYS A 41 10.41 7.85 8.32
CA CYS A 41 9.85 6.60 7.82
C CYS A 41 10.33 5.39 8.65
N TYR A 42 11.60 5.33 9.06
CA TYR A 42 12.11 4.23 9.89
C TYR A 42 11.50 4.17 11.30
N LYS A 43 10.98 5.29 11.82
CA LYS A 43 10.33 5.35 13.13
C LYS A 43 8.83 5.06 13.07
N MET A 44 8.26 4.95 11.86
CA MET A 44 6.83 4.70 11.71
C MET A 44 6.48 3.24 12.04
N PRO A 45 5.28 2.99 12.59
CA PRO A 45 4.79 1.63 12.85
C PRO A 45 4.33 0.91 11.57
N VAL A 46 4.46 1.55 10.41
CA VAL A 46 4.06 1.05 9.09
C VAL A 46 5.15 1.34 8.08
N ASP A 47 5.23 0.52 7.03
CA ASP A 47 6.16 0.76 5.93
C ASP A 47 5.83 2.07 5.23
N ALA A 48 6.82 2.96 5.19
CA ALA A 48 6.71 4.27 4.57
C ALA A 48 7.98 4.55 3.75
N ILE A 49 7.80 5.29 2.65
CA ILE A 49 8.88 5.70 1.78
C ILE A 49 8.82 7.21 1.52
N PRO A 50 9.96 7.91 1.51
CA PRO A 50 10.01 9.30 1.07
C PRO A 50 9.76 9.35 -0.43
N VAL A 51 8.80 10.15 -0.87
CA VAL A 51 8.40 10.27 -2.27
C VAL A 51 8.32 11.73 -2.67
N SER A 52 8.82 12.03 -3.88
CA SER A 52 8.50 13.25 -4.61
C SER A 52 7.44 12.96 -5.67
N LYS A 53 6.91 14.01 -6.31
CA LYS A 53 5.98 13.85 -7.44
C LYS A 53 6.58 12.97 -8.56
N GLU A 54 7.83 13.25 -8.92
CA GLU A 54 8.55 12.54 -9.99
C GLU A 54 8.79 11.07 -9.63
N VAL A 55 9.21 10.80 -8.39
CA VAL A 55 9.41 9.43 -7.90
C VAL A 55 8.08 8.66 -7.91
N LEU A 56 6.97 9.29 -7.52
CA LEU A 56 5.65 8.66 -7.53
C LEU A 56 5.18 8.32 -8.95
N GLU A 57 5.43 9.21 -9.92
CA GLU A 57 5.14 8.95 -11.34
C GLU A 57 6.01 7.83 -11.90
N GLN A 58 7.29 7.77 -11.51
CA GLN A 58 8.21 6.70 -11.90
C GLN A 58 7.76 5.34 -11.35
N ILE A 59 7.39 5.25 -10.08
CA ILE A 59 6.90 4.00 -9.47
C ILE A 59 5.67 3.49 -10.22
N LYS A 60 4.70 4.36 -10.52
CA LYS A 60 3.50 3.97 -11.28
C LYS A 60 3.85 3.46 -12.68
N ARG A 61 4.75 4.16 -13.38
CA ARG A 61 5.21 3.74 -14.70
C ARG A 61 5.91 2.39 -14.66
N GLU A 62 6.76 2.16 -13.66
CA GLU A 62 7.45 0.89 -13.48
C GLU A 62 6.46 -0.25 -13.22
N GLU A 63 5.44 -0.03 -12.37
CA GLU A 63 4.36 -0.99 -12.16
C GLU A 63 3.62 -1.33 -13.47
N ASP A 64 3.23 -0.33 -14.27
CA ASP A 64 2.54 -0.53 -15.55
C ASP A 64 3.43 -1.26 -16.57
N GLU A 65 4.73 -0.96 -16.59
CA GLU A 65 5.70 -1.63 -17.44
C GLU A 65 5.90 -3.10 -17.02
N LEU A 66 5.97 -3.40 -15.74
CA LEU A 66 6.07 -4.77 -15.22
C LEU A 66 4.83 -5.58 -15.56
N VAL A 67 3.63 -4.99 -15.43
CA VAL A 67 2.38 -5.63 -15.82
C VAL A 67 2.37 -5.93 -17.32
N SER A 68 2.79 -4.97 -18.15
CA SER A 68 2.81 -5.13 -19.61
C SER A 68 3.85 -6.15 -20.09
N LYS A 69 5.00 -6.24 -19.40
CA LYS A 69 6.09 -7.19 -19.71
C LYS A 69 5.84 -8.57 -19.12
N ASN A 70 4.76 -8.77 -18.36
CA ASN A 70 4.49 -10.05 -17.73
C ASN A 70 4.24 -11.16 -18.77
N ILE A 71 5.17 -12.11 -18.84
CA ILE A 71 5.10 -13.27 -19.75
C ILE A 71 4.19 -14.37 -19.18
N ASN A 72 3.96 -14.38 -17.86
CA ASN A 72 3.18 -15.43 -17.21
C ASN A 72 1.72 -15.40 -17.71
N PRO A 73 1.22 -16.50 -18.32
CA PRO A 73 -0.16 -16.56 -18.81
C PRO A 73 -1.21 -16.56 -17.69
N PHE A 74 -0.80 -16.82 -16.44
CA PHE A 74 -1.67 -16.86 -15.27
C PHE A 74 -1.47 -15.61 -14.41
N THR A 75 -2.14 -14.52 -14.77
CA THR A 75 -2.26 -13.34 -13.90
C THR A 75 -3.23 -13.63 -12.76
N ILE A 76 -3.01 -13.02 -11.60
CA ILE A 76 -3.92 -13.17 -10.44
C ILE A 76 -5.35 -12.74 -10.81
N GLU A 77 -5.48 -11.65 -11.55
CA GLU A 77 -6.76 -11.14 -12.06
C GLU A 77 -7.52 -12.25 -12.82
N ARG A 78 -6.83 -12.90 -13.76
CA ARG A 78 -7.39 -13.99 -14.53
C ARG A 78 -7.77 -15.20 -13.67
N VAL A 79 -6.90 -15.61 -12.73
CA VAL A 79 -7.18 -16.75 -11.85
C VAL A 79 -8.42 -16.52 -10.98
N ILE A 80 -8.61 -15.29 -10.51
CA ILE A 80 -9.73 -14.89 -9.67
C ILE A 80 -11.02 -14.75 -10.48
N ASP A 81 -10.99 -14.04 -11.61
CA ASP A 81 -12.17 -13.74 -12.41
C ASP A 81 -12.77 -14.99 -13.05
N TYR A 82 -11.92 -15.87 -13.58
CA TYR A 82 -12.35 -17.14 -14.16
C TYR A 82 -12.56 -18.25 -13.11
N LYS A 83 -12.39 -17.95 -11.82
CA LYS A 83 -12.54 -18.90 -10.71
C LYS A 83 -11.77 -20.19 -10.94
N MET A 84 -10.54 -20.08 -11.47
CA MET A 84 -9.72 -21.22 -11.83
C MET A 84 -9.47 -22.08 -10.58
N HIS A 85 -9.59 -23.40 -10.71
CA HIS A 85 -9.44 -24.36 -9.61
C HIS A 85 -10.32 -24.06 -8.37
N ASP A 86 -11.51 -23.48 -8.57
CA ASP A 86 -12.42 -23.12 -7.48
C ASP A 86 -11.78 -22.14 -6.47
N SER A 87 -10.90 -21.25 -6.95
CA SER A 87 -10.23 -20.21 -6.16
C SER A 87 -11.21 -19.38 -5.32
N ALA A 88 -12.43 -19.19 -5.81
CA ALA A 88 -13.52 -18.49 -5.15
C ALA A 88 -13.84 -19.01 -3.73
N LYS A 89 -13.61 -20.28 -3.44
CA LYS A 89 -13.82 -20.88 -2.12
C LYS A 89 -12.80 -20.44 -1.08
N TRP A 90 -11.59 -20.10 -1.53
CA TRP A 90 -10.43 -19.84 -0.68
C TRP A 90 -10.15 -18.35 -0.48
N ILE A 91 -10.59 -17.50 -1.42
CA ILE A 91 -10.32 -16.06 -1.40
C ILE A 91 -11.45 -15.26 -0.75
N SER A 92 -11.07 -14.21 -0.02
CA SER A 92 -12.01 -13.25 0.58
C SER A 92 -12.67 -12.36 -0.49
N LYS A 93 -13.76 -11.70 -0.09
CA LYS A 93 -14.40 -10.66 -0.90
C LYS A 93 -13.42 -9.51 -1.22
N TYR A 94 -12.51 -9.20 -0.30
CA TYR A 94 -11.53 -8.12 -0.47
C TYR A 94 -10.40 -8.51 -1.42
N ASP A 95 -9.96 -9.77 -1.38
CA ASP A 95 -8.94 -10.30 -2.29
C ASP A 95 -9.42 -10.24 -3.74
N ARG A 96 -10.72 -10.46 -3.98
CA ARG A 96 -11.34 -10.27 -5.30
C ARG A 96 -11.36 -8.82 -5.75
N LYS A 97 -11.50 -7.88 -4.81
CA LYS A 97 -11.55 -6.45 -5.11
C LYS A 97 -10.16 -5.88 -5.41
N TYR A 98 -9.15 -6.36 -4.69
CA TYR A 98 -7.80 -5.82 -4.73
C TYR A 98 -6.79 -6.76 -5.38
N TYR A 99 -7.25 -7.87 -5.96
CA TYR A 99 -6.43 -8.88 -6.64
C TYR A 99 -5.21 -9.31 -5.81
N THR A 100 -5.44 -9.60 -4.53
CA THR A 100 -4.39 -10.03 -3.56
C THR A 100 -3.21 -9.06 -3.39
N LYS A 101 -3.34 -7.79 -3.82
CA LYS A 101 -2.31 -6.76 -3.59
C LYS A 101 -2.16 -6.37 -2.11
N TYR A 102 -3.13 -6.72 -1.28
CA TYR A 102 -3.13 -6.52 0.16
C TYR A 102 -3.46 -7.85 0.86
N VAL A 103 -2.84 -8.09 2.01
CA VAL A 103 -3.04 -9.26 2.87
C VAL A 103 -3.52 -8.79 4.24
#